data_AF-A0AAW7AD82-F1
#
_entry.id   AF-A0AAW7AD82-F1
#
_cell.length_a   1.000
_cell.length_b   1.000
_cell.length_c   1.000
_cell.angle_alpha   90.00
_cell.angle_beta   90.00
_cell.angle_gamma   90.00
#
_symmetry.space_group_name_H-M   'P 1'
#
loop_
_entity.id
_entity.type
_entity.pdbx_description
1 polymer ?
#
loop_
_entity_poly.entity_id
_entity_poly.type
_entity_poly.pdbx_seq_one_letter_code
_entity_poly.pdbx_strand_id
1 'polypeptide(L)'
;MNSSLSVPTDNPYKLMAIVGAVIFVFSLYFLLSQTYKYNDIVFQAAEKISIIAAQDELADGVKKDRISIENKKIEVVSEDRKYFPYICGVIAALGGLLCGIGFRHWIFEVYPDEQAIRKEQLKSLRLANRAASRVKLGKRT
;
A
#
# COMPACT_ATOMS: atom_id res chain seq x y z
N MET A 1 -35.83 -5.74 -24.28
CA MET A 1 -34.48 -5.17 -24.14
C MET A 1 -33.86 -5.80 -22.91
N ASN A 2 -32.86 -6.66 -23.09
CA ASN A 2 -32.05 -7.13 -21.97
C ASN A 2 -31.33 -5.90 -21.41
N SER A 3 -31.83 -5.38 -20.29
CA SER A 3 -31.12 -4.40 -19.49
C SER A 3 -29.95 -5.12 -18.82
N SER A 4 -28.90 -5.42 -19.60
CA SER A 4 -27.59 -5.61 -19.01
C SER A 4 -27.29 -4.30 -18.30
N LEU A 5 -27.35 -4.32 -16.97
CA LEU A 5 -26.66 -3.32 -16.17
C LEU A 5 -25.22 -3.36 -16.69
N SER A 6 -24.85 -2.42 -17.57
CA SER A 6 -23.46 -2.13 -17.82
C SER A 6 -22.95 -1.68 -16.46
N VAL A 7 -22.31 -2.59 -15.73
CA VAL A 7 -21.58 -2.23 -14.53
C VAL A 7 -20.70 -1.07 -14.95
N PRO A 8 -20.85 0.12 -14.34
CA PRO A 8 -20.14 1.31 -14.80
C PRO A 8 -18.66 0.96 -14.85
N THR A 9 -18.07 1.10 -16.05
CA THR A 9 -16.66 0.87 -16.32
C THR A 9 -15.85 1.56 -15.23
N ASP A 10 -15.08 0.79 -14.46
CA ASP A 10 -14.40 1.32 -13.27
C ASP A 10 -13.55 2.53 -13.66
N ASN A 11 -13.75 3.63 -12.94
CA ASN A 11 -13.14 4.91 -13.27
C ASN A 11 -11.60 4.82 -13.16
N PRO A 12 -10.84 5.14 -14.23
CA PRO A 12 -9.38 5.01 -14.21
C PRO A 12 -8.72 5.86 -13.12
N TYR A 13 -9.31 6.97 -12.72
CA TYR A 13 -8.81 7.83 -11.64
C TYR A 13 -8.98 7.21 -10.26
N LYS A 14 -10.07 6.46 -10.05
CA LYS A 14 -10.29 5.70 -8.83
C LYS A 14 -9.30 4.53 -8.74
N LEU A 15 -9.04 3.86 -9.86
CA LEU A 15 -8.02 2.80 -9.92
C LEU A 15 -6.61 3.36 -9.67
N MET A 16 -6.27 4.49 -10.30
CA MET A 16 -5.01 5.21 -10.05
C MET A 16 -4.86 5.57 -8.56
N ALA A 17 -5.92 6.07 -7.92
CA ALA A 17 -5.90 6.42 -6.51
C ALA A 17 -5.62 5.20 -5.62
N ILE A 18 -6.31 4.08 -5.88
CA ILE A 18 -6.14 2.83 -5.12
C ILE A 18 -4.74 2.25 -5.33
N VAL A 19 -4.27 2.18 -6.57
CA VAL A 19 -2.92 1.68 -6.89
C VAL A 19 -1.84 2.54 -6.22
N GLY A 20 -1.97 3.87 -6.29
CA GLY A 20 -1.08 4.79 -5.60
C GLY A 20 -1.09 4.58 -4.08
N ALA A 21 -2.27 4.42 -3.48
CA ALA A 21 -2.42 4.16 -2.05
C ALA A 21 -1.77 2.83 -1.63
N VAL A 22 -1.94 1.77 -2.42
CA VAL A 22 -1.29 0.47 -2.21
C VAL A 22 0.22 0.64 -2.24
N ILE A 23 0.78 1.24 -3.30
CA ILE A 23 2.23 1.47 -3.42
C ILE A 23 2.77 2.25 -2.21
N PHE A 24 2.05 3.30 -1.79
CA PHE A 24 2.43 4.11 -0.64
C PHE A 24 2.47 3.31 0.66
N VAL A 25 1.39 2.59 0.98
CA VAL A 25 1.28 1.78 2.21
C VAL A 25 2.32 0.66 2.23
N PHE A 26 2.51 -0.04 1.11
CA PHE A 26 3.52 -1.09 1.01
C PHE A 26 4.95 -0.54 1.16
N SER A 27 5.23 0.63 0.59
CA SER A 27 6.55 1.27 0.73
C SER A 27 6.84 1.65 2.18
N LEU A 28 5.85 2.20 2.90
CA LEU A 28 5.97 2.49 4.33
C LEU A 28 6.16 1.22 5.15
N TYR A 29 5.35 0.19 4.90
CA TYR A 29 5.47 -1.10 5.58
C TYR A 29 6.87 -1.71 5.38
N PHE A 30 7.38 -1.70 4.16
CA PHE A 30 8.68 -2.27 3.83
C PHE A 30 9.83 -1.50 4.49
N LEU A 31 9.75 -0.16 4.53
CA LEU A 31 10.70 0.69 5.23
C LEU A 31 10.72 0.43 6.74
N LEU A 32 9.55 0.30 7.36
CA LEU A 32 9.44 -0.04 8.78
C LEU A 32 9.99 -1.45 9.05
N SER A 33 9.56 -2.44 8.27
CA SER A 33 10.00 -3.83 8.40
C SER A 33 11.52 -3.96 8.31
N GLN A 34 12.15 -3.29 7.33
CA GLN A 34 13.61 -3.33 7.24
C GLN A 34 14.33 -2.59 8.36
N THR A 35 13.74 -1.53 8.89
CA THR A 35 14.31 -0.84 10.05
C THR A 35 14.34 -1.75 11.27
N TYR A 36 13.25 -2.50 11.52
CA TYR A 36 13.20 -3.48 12.61
C TYR A 36 14.22 -4.61 12.41
N LYS A 37 14.27 -5.22 11.22
CA LYS A 37 15.22 -6.31 10.91
C LYS A 37 16.67 -5.86 11.04
N TYR A 38 16.99 -4.66 10.55
CA TYR A 38 18.33 -4.08 10.70
C TYR A 38 18.72 -3.96 12.17
N ASN A 39 17.84 -3.35 12.97
CA ASN A 39 18.10 -3.15 14.40
C ASN A 39 18.32 -4.49 15.09
N ASP A 40 17.47 -5.49 14.83
CA ASP A 40 17.59 -6.83 15.41
C ASP A 40 18.93 -7.50 15.05
N ILE A 41 19.37 -7.44 13.78
CA ILE A 41 20.66 -7.99 13.35
C ILE A 41 21.83 -7.29 14.06
N VAL A 42 21.79 -5.97 14.19
CA VAL A 42 22.85 -5.20 14.86
C VAL A 42 22.89 -5.51 16.35
N PHE A 43 21.74 -5.59 17.01
CA PHE A 43 21.66 -5.95 18.42
C PHE A 43 22.18 -7.37 18.68
N GLN A 44 21.77 -8.35 17.88
CA GLN A 44 22.26 -9.72 18.01
C GLN A 44 23.77 -9.84 17.75
N ALA A 45 24.30 -9.11 16.77
CA ALA A 45 25.75 -9.09 16.52
C ALA A 45 26.51 -8.43 17.68
N ALA A 46 26.01 -7.32 18.22
CA ALA A 46 26.60 -6.64 19.37
C ALA A 46 26.58 -7.51 20.64
N GLU A 47 25.49 -8.22 20.90
CA GLU A 47 25.37 -9.17 22.00
C GLU A 47 26.37 -10.33 21.85
N LYS A 48 26.52 -10.90 20.65
CA LYS A 48 27.52 -11.94 20.41
C LYS A 48 28.95 -11.45 20.63
N ILE A 49 29.25 -10.24 20.17
CA ILE A 49 30.57 -9.61 20.39
C ILE A 49 30.85 -9.48 21.88
N SER A 50 29.87 -9.04 22.69
CA SER A 50 30.06 -8.90 24.14
C SER A 50 30.26 -10.25 24.84
N ILE A 51 29.51 -11.29 24.43
CA ILE A 51 29.67 -12.66 24.95
C ILE A 51 31.06 -13.22 24.61
N ILE A 52 31.52 -13.06 23.36
CA ILE A 52 32.85 -13.54 22.93
C ILE A 52 33.96 -12.80 23.67
N ALA A 53 33.80 -11.49 23.89
CA ALA A 53 34.75 -10.68 24.63
C ALA A 53 34.86 -11.09 26.10
N ALA A 54 33.75 -11.52 26.71
CA ALA A 54 33.70 -11.94 28.12
C ALA A 54 34.19 -13.39 28.38
N GLN A 55 34.45 -14.20 27.35
CA GLN A 55 34.90 -15.58 27.51
C GLN A 55 36.41 -15.65 27.76
N ASP A 56 36.87 -15.74 29.00
CA ASP A 56 38.30 -15.80 29.32
C ASP A 56 39.03 -17.07 28.84
N GLU A 57 38.32 -18.17 28.58
CA GLU A 57 38.91 -19.45 28.16
C GLU A 57 39.36 -19.48 26.68
N LEU A 58 38.91 -18.56 25.83
CA LEU A 58 39.31 -18.54 24.43
C LEU A 58 40.67 -17.86 24.21
N ALA A 59 41.49 -18.44 23.34
CA ALA A 59 42.71 -17.79 22.85
C ALA A 59 42.39 -16.45 22.14
N ASP A 60 43.18 -15.41 22.42
CA ASP A 60 42.95 -14.05 21.92
C ASP A 60 42.88 -13.95 20.39
N GLY A 61 43.60 -14.79 19.65
CA GLY A 61 43.50 -14.86 18.20
C GLY A 61 42.11 -15.29 17.72
N VAL A 62 41.53 -16.31 18.36
CA VAL A 62 40.20 -16.83 18.03
C VAL A 62 39.10 -15.83 18.42
N LYS A 63 39.28 -15.08 19.52
CA LYS A 63 38.38 -13.98 19.89
C LYS A 63 38.35 -12.89 18.82
N LYS A 64 39.53 -12.44 18.38
CA LYS A 64 39.67 -11.40 17.35
C LYS A 64 39.02 -11.82 16.04
N ASP A 65 39.23 -13.06 15.60
CA ASP A 65 38.64 -13.57 14.36
C ASP A 65 37.11 -13.61 14.44
N ARG A 66 36.55 -14.12 15.54
CA ARG A 66 35.09 -14.19 15.72
C ARG A 66 34.45 -12.81 15.81
N ILE A 67 35.08 -11.87 16.53
CA ILE A 67 34.62 -10.48 16.61
C ILE A 67 34.71 -9.80 15.24
N SER A 68 35.77 -10.06 14.47
CA SER A 68 35.94 -9.53 13.12
C SER A 68 34.82 -9.99 12.17
N ILE A 69 34.38 -11.24 12.28
CA ILE A 69 33.25 -11.76 11.48
C ILE A 69 31.95 -11.02 11.80
N GLU A 70 31.62 -10.85 13.09
CA GLU A 70 30.40 -10.14 13.50
C GLU A 70 30.47 -8.64 13.14
N ASN A 71 31.64 -8.00 13.25
CA ASN A 71 31.84 -6.64 12.77
C ASN A 71 31.66 -6.52 11.26
N LYS A 72 32.19 -7.48 10.48
CA LYS A 72 32.00 -7.51 9.03
C LYS A 72 30.51 -7.66 8.67
N LYS A 73 29.77 -8.46 9.45
CA LYS A 73 28.31 -8.59 9.29
C LYS A 73 27.59 -7.27 9.51
N ILE A 74 27.96 -6.50 10.54
CA ILE A 74 27.40 -5.16 10.79
C ILE A 74 27.75 -4.21 9.64
N GLU A 75 28.99 -4.25 9.14
CA GLU A 75 29.46 -3.41 8.03
C GLU A 75 28.66 -3.66 6.74
N VAL A 76 28.50 -4.91 6.33
CA VAL A 76 27.72 -5.30 5.14
C VAL A 76 26.28 -4.82 5.27
N VAL A 77 25.65 -5.08 6.42
CA VAL A 77 24.24 -4.72 6.67
C VAL A 77 24.05 -3.19 6.76
N SER A 78 25.06 -2.47 7.25
CA SER A 78 25.10 -1.00 7.24
C SER A 78 25.20 -0.44 5.82
N GLU A 79 26.05 -1.03 4.98
CA GLU A 79 26.25 -0.59 3.61
C GLU A 79 25.00 -0.82 2.74
N ASP A 80 24.37 -1.99 2.86
CA ASP A 80 23.11 -2.32 2.19
C ASP A 80 21.98 -1.35 2.57
N ARG A 81 21.94 -0.92 3.85
CA ARG A 81 20.93 0.01 4.34
C ARG A 81 21.08 1.41 3.75
N LYS A 82 22.26 1.82 3.29
CA LYS A 82 22.51 3.22 2.89
C LYS A 82 21.54 3.71 1.83
N TYR A 83 21.21 2.88 0.84
CA TYR A 83 20.38 3.29 -0.30
C TYR A 83 18.91 2.91 -0.17
N PHE A 84 18.61 1.90 0.65
CA PHE A 84 17.27 1.31 0.73
C PHE A 84 16.16 2.28 1.19
N PRO A 85 16.34 3.10 2.25
CA PRO A 85 15.35 4.08 2.67
C PRO A 85 15.08 5.15 1.61
N TYR A 86 16.11 5.54 0.83
CA TYR A 86 15.94 6.51 -0.25
C TYR A 86 15.07 5.94 -1.38
N ILE A 87 15.33 4.70 -1.79
CA ILE A 87 14.53 4.01 -2.81
C ILE A 87 13.08 3.86 -2.33
N CYS A 88 12.88 3.40 -1.10
CA CYS A 88 11.54 3.31 -0.49
C CYS A 88 10.85 4.68 -0.40
N GLY A 89 11.60 5.74 -0.09
CA GLY A 89 11.10 7.11 -0.05
C GLY A 89 10.65 7.62 -1.43
N VAL A 90 11.42 7.35 -2.48
CA VAL A 90 11.06 7.71 -3.86
C VAL A 90 9.80 6.98 -4.31
N ILE A 91 9.71 5.66 -4.07
CA ILE A 91 8.53 4.86 -4.43
C ILE A 91 7.31 5.32 -3.62
N ALA A 92 7.48 5.60 -2.32
CA ALA A 92 6.42 6.17 -1.49
C ALA A 92 5.95 7.53 -2.03
N ALA A 93 6.86 8.43 -2.38
CA ALA A 93 6.51 9.73 -2.95
C ALA A 93 5.73 9.60 -4.26
N LEU A 94 6.15 8.72 -5.17
CA LEU A 94 5.44 8.43 -6.41
C LEU A 94 4.05 7.83 -6.16
N GLY A 95 3.94 6.87 -5.23
CA GLY A 95 2.66 6.29 -4.83
C GLY A 95 1.71 7.32 -4.21
N GLY A 96 2.23 8.18 -3.34
CA GLY A 96 1.49 9.29 -2.73
C GLY A 96 1.01 10.33 -3.75
N LEU A 97 1.85 10.67 -4.74
CA LEU A 97 1.48 11.57 -5.83
C LEU A 97 0.36 10.97 -6.71
N LEU A 98 0.50 9.72 -7.14
CA LEU A 98 -0.53 9.02 -7.91
C LEU A 98 -1.85 8.92 -7.13
N CYS A 99 -1.76 8.61 -5.83
CA CYS A 99 -2.91 8.60 -4.94
C CYS A 99 -3.59 9.97 -4.88
N GLY A 100 -2.83 11.03 -4.62
CA GLY A 100 -3.34 12.39 -4.48
C GLY A 100 -3.96 12.92 -5.76
N ILE A 101 -3.33 12.70 -6.92
CA ILE A 101 -3.84 13.13 -8.22
C ILE A 101 -5.12 12.36 -8.57
N GLY A 102 -5.09 11.02 -8.48
CA GLY A 102 -6.24 10.17 -8.77
C GLY A 102 -7.43 10.50 -7.88
N PHE A 103 -7.19 10.68 -6.57
CA PHE A 103 -8.25 10.98 -5.61
C PHE A 103 -8.82 12.39 -5.80
N ARG A 104 -7.97 13.38 -6.06
CA ARG A 104 -8.41 14.76 -6.33
C ARG A 104 -9.29 14.81 -7.57
N HIS A 105 -8.82 14.29 -8.70
CA HIS A 105 -9.58 14.34 -9.94
C HIS A 105 -10.89 13.52 -9.83
N TRP A 106 -10.84 12.36 -9.17
CA TRP A 106 -12.03 11.56 -8.93
C TRP A 106 -13.09 12.31 -8.11
N ILE A 107 -12.71 12.93 -6.98
CA ILE A 107 -13.68 13.62 -6.10
C ILE A 107 -14.25 14.89 -6.74
N PHE A 108 -13.41 15.70 -7.36
CA PHE A 108 -13.83 17.03 -7.79
C PHE A 108 -14.44 17.04 -9.19
N GLU A 109 -14.04 16.13 -10.07
CA GLU A 109 -14.46 16.16 -11.47
C GLU A 109 -15.40 15.02 -11.80
N VAL A 110 -15.03 13.77 -11.47
CA VAL A 110 -15.81 12.61 -11.96
C VAL A 110 -16.98 12.24 -11.04
N TYR A 111 -16.79 12.29 -9.72
CA TYR A 111 -17.83 11.92 -8.76
C TYR A 111 -19.13 12.76 -8.85
N PRO A 112 -19.08 14.08 -9.06
CA PRO A 112 -20.29 14.90 -9.26
C PRO A 112 -21.10 14.46 -10.49
N ASP A 113 -20.43 14.18 -11.61
CA ASP A 113 -21.08 13.75 -12.85
C ASP A 113 -21.69 12.35 -12.71
N GLU A 114 -20.95 11.41 -12.11
CA GLU A 114 -21.48 10.07 -11.80
C GLU A 114 -22.70 10.12 -10.88
N GLN A 115 -22.73 11.06 -9.93
CA GLN A 115 -23.87 11.31 -9.05
C GLN A 115 -25.07 11.85 -9.81
N ALA A 116 -24.87 12.80 -10.71
CA ALA A 116 -25.92 13.37 -11.54
C ALA A 116 -26.57 12.30 -12.43
N ILE A 117 -25.76 11.49 -13.12
CA ILE A 117 -26.22 10.38 -13.97
C ILE A 117 -27.00 9.36 -13.15
N ARG A 118 -26.49 8.95 -11.97
CA ARG A 118 -27.16 7.99 -11.09
C ARG A 118 -28.52 8.50 -10.60
N LYS A 119 -28.64 9.79 -10.31
CA LYS A 119 -29.92 10.41 -9.91
C LYS A 119 -30.94 10.36 -11.04
N GLU A 120 -30.54 10.67 -12.27
CA GLU A 120 -31.42 10.62 -13.44
C GLU A 120 -31.85 9.18 -13.77
N GLN A 121 -30.92 8.22 -13.70
CA GLN A 121 -31.23 6.79 -13.85
C GLN A 121 -32.24 6.34 -12.78
N LEU A 122 -32.05 6.71 -11.52
CA LEU A 122 -33.00 6.39 -10.45
C LEU A 122 -34.39 6.99 -10.73
N LYS A 123 -34.46 8.21 -11.26
CA LYS A 123 -35.71 8.89 -11.61
C LYS A 123 -36.44 8.18 -12.77
N SER A 124 -35.72 7.81 -13.82
CA SER A 124 -36.30 7.07 -14.95
C SER A 124 -36.80 5.68 -14.54
N LEU A 125 -36.03 4.96 -13.72
CA LEU A 125 -36.42 3.68 -13.11
C LEU A 125 -37.70 3.81 -12.26
N ARG A 126 -37.82 4.86 -11.45
CA ARG A 126 -39.04 5.12 -10.66
C ARG A 126 -40.26 5.41 -11.53
N LEU A 127 -40.08 6.18 -12.61
CA LEU A 127 -41.16 6.46 -13.57
C LEU A 127 -41.60 5.19 -14.29
N ALA A 128 -40.66 4.37 -14.76
CA ALA A 128 -40.94 3.09 -15.39
C ALA A 128 -41.69 2.14 -14.44
N ASN A 129 -41.28 2.04 -13.18
CA ASN A 129 -41.97 1.23 -12.17
C ASN A 129 -43.39 1.74 -11.88
N ARG A 130 -43.61 3.06 -11.82
CA ARG A 130 -44.96 3.65 -11.66
C ARG A 130 -45.86 3.38 -12.86
N ALA A 131 -45.32 3.45 -14.08
CA ALA A 131 -46.07 3.09 -15.28
C ALA A 131 -46.45 1.59 -15.27
N ALA A 132 -45.50 0.71 -14.95
CA ALA A 132 -45.75 -0.73 -14.86
C ALA A 132 -46.76 -1.11 -13.76
N SER A 133 -46.74 -0.44 -12.60
CA SER A 133 -47.70 -0.69 -11.52
C SER A 133 -49.12 -0.26 -11.89
N ARG A 134 -49.29 0.86 -12.60
CA ARG A 134 -50.60 1.31 -13.12
C ARG A 134 -51.19 0.33 -14.14
N VAL A 135 -50.37 -0.21 -15.04
CA VAL A 135 -50.81 -1.22 -16.01
C VAL A 135 -51.26 -2.52 -15.33
N LYS A 136 -50.60 -2.93 -14.24
CA LYS A 136 -51.02 -4.10 -13.44
C LYS A 136 -52.36 -3.90 -12.72
N LEU A 137 -52.64 -2.67 -12.25
CA LEU A 137 -53.92 -2.32 -11.61
C LEU A 137 -55.07 -2.34 -12.62
N GLY A 138 -54.89 -1.75 -13.81
CA GLY A 138 -55.93 -1.73 -14.85
C GLY A 138 -56.22 -3.08 -15.51
N LYS A 139 -55.37 -4.10 -15.31
CA LYS A 139 -55.63 -5.48 -15.74
C LYS A 139 -56.33 -6.34 -14.68
N ARG A 140 -56.48 -5.85 -13.44
CA ARG A 140 -57.12 -6.56 -12.32
C ARG A 140 -58.57 -6.12 -12.06
N THR A 141 -58.98 -4.99 -12.62
CA THR A 141 -60.37 -4.52 -12.71
C THR A 141 -60.99 -5.00 -14.01
#